data_AF-A0A957KG24-F1
#
_entry.id   AF-A0A957KG24-F1
#
_cell.length_a   1.000
_cell.length_b   1.000
_cell.length_c   1.000
_cell.angle_alpha   90.00
_cell.angle_beta   90.00
_cell.angle_gamma   90.00
#
_symmetry.space_group_name_H-M   'P 1'
#
loop_
_entity.id
_entity.type
_entity.pdbx_description
1 polymer ?
#
loop_
_entity_poly.entity_id
_entity_poly.type
_entity_poly.pdbx_seq_one_letter_code
_entity_poly.pdbx_strand_id
1 'polypeptide(L)' 'MLRYRGWWRSQGCPSCGAHELRRTRRNRLDRWIDRLGIPRRRYICSECGWQGARIDETHLF' A
#
# COMPACT_ATOMS: atom_id res chain seq x y z
N MET A 1 -10.94 16.94 14.74
CA MET A 1 -11.38 15.60 14.31
C MET A 1 -10.76 15.29 12.94
N LEU A 2 -9.62 14.60 12.88
CA LEU A 2 -9.10 14.08 11.61
C LEU A 2 -8.98 12.56 11.74
N ARG A 3 -10.10 11.88 11.49
CA ARG A 3 -10.20 10.42 11.40
C ARG A 3 -9.63 9.99 10.04
N TYR A 4 -8.31 9.89 9.92
CA TYR A 4 -7.66 9.18 8.81
C TYR A 4 -7.58 7.66 9.06
N ARG A 5 -8.56 7.10 9.78
CA ARG A 5 -8.56 5.71 10.23
C ARG A 5 -9.19 4.82 9.16
N GLY A 6 -8.35 4.12 8.39
CA GLY A 6 -8.72 2.85 7.76
C GLY A 6 -9.33 2.85 6.35
N TRP A 7 -9.47 3.99 5.66
CA TRP A 7 -10.04 4.00 4.30
C TRP A 7 -9.15 3.30 3.25
N TRP A 8 -7.84 3.22 3.46
CA TRP A 8 -6.93 2.68 2.43
C TRP A 8 -6.93 1.16 2.33
N ARG A 9 -7.44 0.43 3.31
CA ARG A 9 -7.58 -1.04 3.20
C ARG A 9 -8.75 -1.46 2.33
N SER A 10 -9.79 -0.62 2.30
CA SER A 10 -11.04 -0.87 1.59
C SER A 10 -11.10 -0.17 0.24
N GLN A 11 -10.24 0.83 0.00
CA GLN A 11 -10.15 1.48 -1.31
C GLN A 11 -9.48 0.54 -2.31
N GLY A 12 -10.21 0.22 -3.37
CA GLY A 12 -9.71 -0.52 -4.53
C GLY A 12 -8.53 0.13 -5.22
N CYS A 13 -8.22 -0.37 -6.40
CA CYS A 13 -7.22 0.22 -7.28
C CYS A 13 -7.61 1.67 -7.57
N PRO A 14 -6.72 2.66 -7.33
CA PRO A 14 -7.03 4.06 -7.62
C PRO A 14 -7.15 4.35 -9.12
N SER A 15 -6.69 3.43 -9.98
CA SER A 15 -6.76 3.60 -11.43
C SER A 15 -8.06 3.08 -12.04
N CYS A 16 -8.58 1.94 -11.57
CA CYS A 16 -9.75 1.29 -12.18
C CYS A 16 -10.86 0.93 -11.19
N GLY A 17 -10.68 1.19 -9.90
CA GLY A 17 -11.65 0.87 -8.85
C GLY A 17 -11.66 -0.60 -8.41
N ALA A 18 -10.96 -1.51 -9.09
CA ALA A 18 -10.98 -2.95 -8.76
C ALA A 18 -10.44 -3.23 -7.36
N HIS A 19 -11.14 -4.05 -6.56
CA HIS A 19 -10.71 -4.38 -5.20
C HIS A 19 -9.61 -5.44 -5.13
N GLU A 20 -9.35 -6.14 -6.23
CA GLU A 20 -8.32 -7.17 -6.29
C GLU A 20 -6.92 -6.55 -6.47
N LEU A 21 -6.27 -6.31 -5.33
CA LEU A 21 -4.90 -5.82 -5.25
C LEU A 21 -3.99 -6.91 -4.69
N ARG A 22 -3.03 -7.36 -5.49
CA ARG A 22 -2.05 -8.38 -5.09
C ARG A 22 -0.80 -7.73 -4.52
N ARG A 23 -0.35 -8.21 -3.37
CA ARG A 23 0.90 -7.74 -2.75
C ARG A 23 2.09 -8.23 -3.58
N THR A 24 2.98 -7.31 -3.94
CA THR A 24 4.21 -7.60 -4.68
C THR A 24 5.43 -7.68 -3.75
N ARG A 25 6.50 -8.33 -4.20
CA ARG A 25 7.77 -8.45 -3.47
C ARG A 25 8.34 -7.07 -3.12
N ARG A 26 8.92 -6.98 -1.92
CA ARG A 26 9.69 -5.81 -1.48
C ARG A 26 10.98 -5.70 -2.29
N ASN A 27 11.30 -4.50 -2.77
CA ASN A 27 12.58 -4.23 -3.41
C ASN A 27 13.59 -3.63 -2.41
N ARG A 28 14.81 -3.33 -2.88
CA ARG A 28 15.88 -2.79 -2.01
C ARG A 28 15.54 -1.41 -1.45
N LEU A 29 14.82 -0.58 -2.20
CA LEU A 29 14.34 0.74 -1.74
C LEU A 29 13.32 0.59 -0.60
N ASP A 30 12.40 -0.37 -0.71
CA ASP A 30 11.42 -0.59 0.36
C ASP A 30 12.11 -1.00 1.67
N ARG A 31 13.23 -1.74 1.62
CA ARG A 31 14.02 -2.07 2.82
C ARG A 31 14.70 -0.85 3.46
N TRP A 32 15.16 0.10 2.64
CA TRP A 32 15.71 1.36 3.15
C TRP A 32 14.64 2.22 3.81
N ILE A 33 13.46 2.30 3.21
CA ILE A 33 12.31 3.05 3.75
C ILE A 33 11.77 2.36 5.02
N ASP A 34 11.70 1.02 5.06
CA ASP A 34 11.38 0.25 6.27
C ASP A 34 12.38 0.59 7.41
N ARG A 35 13.67 0.79 7.10
CA ARG A 35 14.70 1.17 8.09
C ARG A 35 14.54 2.60 8.63
N LEU A 36 13.87 3.48 7.90
CA LEU A 36 13.46 4.81 8.37
C LEU A 36 12.17 4.76 9.20
N GLY A 37 11.66 3.56 9.53
CA GLY A 37 10.44 3.38 10.31
C GLY A 37 9.15 3.55 9.50
N ILE A 38 9.23 3.52 8.16
CA ILE A 38 8.06 3.69 7.29
C ILE A 38 7.78 2.34 6.58
N PRO A 39 6.92 1.48 7.14
CA PRO A 39 6.66 0.18 6.54
C PRO A 39 5.86 0.33 5.25
N ARG A 40 6.50 0.09 4.10
CA ARG A 40 5.90 0.34 2.78
C ARG A 40 5.59 -0.97 2.06
N ARG A 41 4.33 -1.21 1.73
CA ARG A 41 3.86 -2.42 1.04
C ARG A 41 3.50 -2.10 -0.40
N ARG A 42 4.06 -2.85 -1.37
CA ARG A 42 3.75 -2.70 -2.80
C ARG A 42 2.56 -3.56 -3.20
N TYR A 43 1.72 -3.01 -4.07
CA TYR A 43 0.54 -3.66 -4.63
C TYR A 43 0.54 -3.51 -6.14
N ILE A 44 0.04 -4.55 -6.82
CA ILE A 44 -0.32 -4.53 -8.23
C ILE A 44 -1.81 -4.85 -8.36
N CYS A 45 -2.53 -4.14 -9.22
CA CYS A 45 -3.90 -4.47 -9.56
C CYS A 45 -3.93 -5.64 -10.55
N SER A 46 -4.73 -6.67 -10.25
CA SER A 46 -4.91 -7.81 -11.16
C SER A 46 -5.59 -7.41 -12.48
N GLU A 47 -6.46 -6.39 -12.46
CA GLU A 47 -7.28 -5.99 -13.60
C GLU A 47 -6.55 -5.08 -14.59
N CYS A 48 -5.99 -3.96 -14.11
CA CYS A 48 -5.38 -2.95 -14.98
C CYS A 48 -3.85 -2.90 -14.90
N GLY A 49 -3.23 -3.72 -14.05
CA GLY A 49 -1.77 -3.74 -13.88
C GLY A 49 -1.20 -2.53 -13.14
N TRP A 50 -2.03 -1.64 -12.60
CA TRP A 50 -1.57 -0.49 -11.80
C TRP A 50 -0.66 -0.97 -10.66
N GLN A 51 0.49 -0.32 -10.51
CA GLN A 51 1.45 -0.60 -9.44
C GLN A 51 1.60 0.62 -8.54
N GLY A 52 1.53 0.39 -7.23
CA GLY A 52 1.79 1.43 -6.26
C GLY A 52 2.19 0.84 -4.93
N ALA A 53 2.36 1.71 -3.93
CA ALA A 53 2.62 1.27 -2.59
C ALA A 53 1.75 1.99 -1.58
N ARG A 54 1.43 1.30 -0.49
CA ARG A 54 0.68 1.82 0.65
C ARG A 54 1.55 1.75 1.88
N ILE A 55 1.48 2.80 2.70
CA ILE A 55 2.09 2.82 4.03
C ILE A 55 1.24 1.93 4.92
N ASP A 56 1.87 1.01 5.61
CA ASP A 56 1.22 0.10 6.52
C ASP A 56 1.05 0.77 7.88
N GLU A 57 -0.07 1.46 8.07
CA GLU A 57 -0.40 2.18 9.31
C GLU A 57 -0.50 1.27 10.55
N THR A 58 -0.49 -0.07 10.41
CA THR A 58 -0.53 -1.00 11.56
C THR A 58 0.72 -0.96 12.45
N HIS A 59 1.78 -0.30 12.01
CA HIS A 59 3.07 -0.25 12.69
C HIS A 59 3.49 1.14 13.15
N LEU A 60 2.61 2.15 13.01
CA LEU A 60 2.80 3.45 13.64
C LEU A 60 2.35 3.31 15.11
N PHE A 61 3.31 2.94 15.97
CA PHE A 61 3.16 2.97 17.43
C PHE A 61 3.37 4.39 17.96
#